data_AF-A0A4R3DXV8-F1
#
_entry.id   AF-A0A4R3DXV8-F1
#
_cell.length_a   1.000
_cell.length_b   1.000
_cell.length_c   1.000
_cell.angle_alpha   90.00
_cell.angle_beta   90.00
_cell.angle_gamma   90.00
#
_symmetry.space_group_name_H-M   'P 1'
#
loop_
_entity.id
_entity.type
_entity.pdbx_description
1 polymer ?
#
loop_
_entity_poly.entity_id
_entity_poly.type
_entity_poly.pdbx_seq_one_letter_code
_entity_poly.pdbx_strand_id
1 'polypeptide(L)'
;MLRSLALASALSLASFTANPATASPAQEQPVPVDPPRLAQAPEPLCFCWSDGRKIAEGASACIRTNQGRRLANCGRVINMMSWEVTENPCPES
;
A
#
# COMPACT_ATOMS: atom_id res chain seq x y z
N MET A 1 39.61 28.24 72.66
CA MET A 1 39.63 27.04 71.79
C MET A 1 38.95 25.92 72.56
N LEU A 2 37.65 25.74 72.33
CA LEU A 2 36.77 24.88 73.13
C LEU A 2 36.55 23.54 72.41
N ARG A 3 36.54 22.50 73.23
CA ARG A 3 36.60 21.06 72.92
C ARG A 3 35.39 20.53 72.13
N SER A 4 35.68 19.47 71.38
CA SER A 4 34.87 18.25 71.17
C SER A 4 33.37 18.38 70.97
N LEU A 5 32.88 17.93 69.81
CA LEU A 5 31.64 17.14 69.73
C LEU A 5 31.74 16.20 68.53
N ALA A 6 31.86 14.92 68.86
CA ALA A 6 31.68 13.79 67.97
C ALA A 6 30.21 13.71 67.54
N LEU A 7 29.97 13.43 66.26
CA LEU A 7 28.73 12.81 65.80
C LEU A 7 29.11 11.87 64.67
N ALA A 8 29.38 10.62 65.05
CA ALA A 8 29.52 9.50 64.13
C ALA A 8 28.19 9.35 63.38
N SER A 9 28.19 9.68 62.10
CA SER A 9 27.03 9.50 61.23
C SER A 9 26.82 8.00 61.02
N ALA A 10 25.83 7.43 61.70
CA ALA A 10 25.37 6.08 61.45
C ALA A 10 24.78 6.00 60.03
N LEU A 11 25.54 5.44 59.08
CA LEU A 11 25.03 5.10 57.76
C LEU A 11 24.09 3.89 57.90
N SER A 12 22.79 4.16 57.98
CA SER A 12 21.75 3.14 57.85
C SER A 12 21.75 2.61 56.42
N LEU A 13 22.30 1.41 56.22
CA LEU A 13 22.13 0.63 54.99
C LEU A 13 20.65 0.26 54.87
N ALA A 14 19.87 1.08 54.15
CA ALA A 14 18.55 0.69 53.68
C ALA A 14 18.75 -0.37 52.60
N SER A 15 18.57 -1.63 52.97
CA SER A 15 18.50 -2.76 52.06
C SER A 15 17.34 -2.51 51.08
N PHE A 16 17.65 -2.05 49.87
CA PHE A 16 16.72 -2.12 48.75
C PHE A 16 16.50 -3.60 48.47
N THR A 17 15.37 -4.14 48.92
CA THR A 17 14.88 -5.43 48.47
C THR A 17 14.73 -5.33 46.96
N ALA A 18 15.53 -6.11 46.24
CA ALA A 18 15.37 -6.29 44.81
C ALA A 18 13.93 -6.75 44.58
N ASN A 19 13.10 -5.86 44.05
CA ASN A 19 11.81 -6.24 43.50
C ASN A 19 12.13 -7.25 42.39
N PRO A 20 11.75 -8.54 42.51
CA PRO A 20 11.91 -9.43 41.38
C PRO A 20 10.99 -8.86 40.32
N ALA A 21 11.59 -8.25 39.29
CA ALA A 21 10.88 -7.91 38.08
C ALA A 21 10.23 -9.22 37.63
N THR A 22 8.92 -9.34 37.88
CA THR A 22 8.08 -10.30 37.21
C THR A 22 8.29 -9.99 35.74
N ALA A 23 9.12 -10.80 35.09
CA ALA A 23 9.25 -10.80 33.66
C ALA A 23 7.83 -10.96 33.11
N SER A 24 7.26 -9.89 32.55
CA SER A 24 6.05 -9.99 31.75
C SER A 24 6.43 -10.77 30.48
N PRO A 25 5.90 -11.97 30.25
CA PRO A 25 6.00 -12.60 28.94
C PRO A 25 4.94 -11.95 28.06
N ALA A 26 5.18 -10.73 27.61
CA ALA A 26 4.23 -10.02 26.76
C ALA A 26 4.95 -9.21 25.69
N GLN A 27 5.85 -9.87 24.96
CA GLN A 27 6.29 -9.44 23.64
C GLN A 27 6.30 -10.63 22.69
N GLU A 28 5.13 -11.25 22.51
CA GLU A 28 4.95 -12.19 21.40
C GLU A 28 4.84 -11.38 20.11
N GLN A 29 5.83 -11.50 19.23
CA GLN A 29 5.79 -10.82 17.94
C GLN A 29 4.61 -11.38 17.14
N PRO A 30 3.80 -10.54 16.47
CA PRO A 30 2.69 -11.02 15.66
C PRO A 30 3.24 -11.84 14.50
N VAL A 31 2.98 -13.15 14.54
CA VAL A 31 3.28 -14.08 13.44
C VAL A 31 2.17 -13.95 12.40
N PRO A 32 2.48 -13.61 11.14
CA PRO A 32 1.49 -13.61 10.08
C PRO A 32 0.89 -15.01 9.91
N VAL A 33 -0.42 -15.13 10.09
CA VAL A 33 -1.16 -16.40 9.98
C VAL A 33 -1.31 -16.82 8.51
N ASP A 34 -1.35 -15.84 7.59
CA ASP A 34 -1.59 -16.06 6.17
C ASP A 34 -0.29 -15.99 5.34
N PRO A 35 -0.17 -16.82 4.28
CA PRO A 35 0.92 -16.70 3.33
C PRO A 35 0.89 -15.34 2.62
N PRO A 36 2.06 -14.83 2.15
CA PRO A 36 2.12 -13.57 1.42
C PRO A 36 1.19 -13.60 0.22
N ARG A 37 0.29 -12.62 0.12
CA ARG A 37 -0.50 -12.45 -1.10
C ARG A 37 0.45 -12.20 -2.26
N LEU A 38 0.30 -12.99 -3.33
CA LEU A 38 1.00 -12.74 -4.58
C LEU A 38 0.58 -11.37 -5.12
N ALA A 39 1.56 -10.59 -5.56
CA ALA A 39 1.28 -9.33 -6.25
C ALA A 39 0.52 -9.62 -7.55
N GLN A 40 -0.61 -8.94 -7.76
CA GLN A 40 -1.28 -8.99 -9.06
C GLN A 40 -0.38 -8.35 -10.11
N ALA A 41 -0.39 -8.90 -11.33
CA ALA A 41 0.33 -8.30 -12.44
C ALA A 41 -0.08 -6.81 -12.61
N PRO A 42 0.86 -5.91 -12.97
CA PRO A 42 0.53 -4.51 -13.11
C PRO A 42 -0.49 -4.33 -14.24
N GLU A 43 -1.69 -3.89 -13.90
CA GLU A 43 -2.67 -3.49 -14.90
C GLU A 43 -2.30 -2.12 -15.49
N PRO A 44 -2.61 -1.85 -16.77
CA PRO A 44 -2.36 -0.54 -17.36
C PRO A 44 -3.12 0.52 -16.55
N LEU A 45 -2.42 1.60 -16.16
CA LEU A 45 -3.00 2.68 -15.35
C LEU A 45 -4.00 3.52 -16.15
N CYS A 46 -3.75 3.68 -17.45
CA CYS A 46 -4.59 4.43 -18.40
C CYS A 46 -5.04 3.47 -19.50
N PHE A 47 -6.35 3.17 -19.52
CA PHE A 47 -6.90 2.18 -20.43
C PHE A 47 -8.35 2.46 -20.77
N CYS A 48 -8.79 1.87 -21.87
CA CYS A 48 -10.17 1.85 -22.33
C CYS A 48 -10.70 0.41 -22.28
N TRP A 49 -12.00 0.25 -22.05
CA TRP A 49 -12.66 -1.06 -22.09
C TRP A 49 -13.23 -1.33 -23.48
N SER A 50 -12.93 -2.51 -24.03
CA SER A 50 -13.61 -3.05 -25.23
C SER A 50 -13.71 -4.56 -25.15
N ASP A 51 -14.89 -5.12 -25.44
CA ASP A 51 -15.16 -6.56 -25.53
C ASP A 51 -14.55 -7.37 -24.35
N GLY A 52 -14.70 -6.87 -23.12
CA GLY A 52 -14.20 -7.53 -21.91
C GLY A 52 -12.68 -7.45 -21.70
N ARG A 53 -11.98 -6.59 -22.44
CA ARG A 53 -10.53 -6.41 -22.35
C ARG A 53 -10.16 -4.97 -22.06
N LYS A 54 -9.06 -4.79 -21.32
CA LYS A 54 -8.40 -3.50 -21.11
C LYS A 54 -7.45 -3.24 -22.28
N ILE A 55 -7.63 -2.10 -22.91
CA ILE A 55 -6.83 -1.63 -24.05
C ILE A 55 -6.00 -0.45 -23.56
N ALA A 56 -4.68 -0.55 -23.70
CA ALA A 56 -3.77 0.49 -23.25
C ALA A 56 -4.01 1.81 -24.02
N GLU A 57 -3.72 2.93 -23.37
CA GLU A 57 -3.63 4.23 -24.04
C GLU A 57 -2.70 4.17 -25.27
N GLY A 58 -3.10 4.83 -26.35
CA GLY A 58 -2.39 4.85 -27.63
C GLY A 58 -2.63 3.63 -28.51
N ALA A 59 -3.24 2.55 -28.00
CA ALA A 59 -3.65 1.42 -28.81
C ALA A 59 -5.01 1.67 -29.49
N SER A 60 -5.25 0.96 -30.59
CA SER A 60 -6.52 1.01 -31.32
C SER A 60 -7.30 -0.28 -31.13
N ALA A 61 -8.63 -0.18 -31.11
CA ALA A 61 -9.50 -1.34 -31.08
C ALA A 61 -10.77 -1.10 -31.90
N CYS A 62 -11.36 -2.20 -32.36
CA CYS A 62 -12.68 -2.18 -32.96
C CYS A 62 -13.75 -2.15 -31.86
N ILE A 63 -14.56 -1.09 -31.86
CA ILE A 63 -15.63 -0.90 -30.87
C ILE A 63 -17.00 -0.79 -31.54
N ARG A 64 -18.06 -1.04 -30.76
CA ARG A 64 -19.44 -0.81 -31.19
C ARG A 64 -19.79 0.66 -30.98
N THR A 65 -20.27 1.32 -32.02
CA THR A 65 -20.77 2.71 -31.98
C THR A 65 -22.19 2.77 -32.54
N ASN A 66 -22.83 3.94 -32.49
CA ASN A 66 -24.11 4.18 -33.15
C ASN A 66 -24.04 4.10 -34.69
N GLN A 67 -22.84 4.18 -35.28
CA GLN A 67 -22.60 4.05 -36.71
C GLN A 67 -22.10 2.65 -37.11
N GLY A 68 -22.23 1.67 -36.22
CA GLY A 68 -21.72 0.31 -36.40
C GLY A 68 -20.34 0.09 -35.78
N ARG A 69 -19.66 -0.99 -36.20
CA ARG A 69 -18.31 -1.34 -35.74
C ARG A 69 -17.29 -0.41 -36.40
N ARG A 70 -16.56 0.36 -35.58
CA ARG A 70 -15.56 1.33 -36.05
C ARG A 70 -14.24 1.11 -35.35
N LEU A 71 -13.16 1.46 -36.05
CA LEU A 71 -11.85 1.57 -35.44
C LEU A 71 -11.83 2.81 -34.54
N ALA A 72 -11.36 2.67 -33.31
CA ALA A 72 -11.21 3.77 -32.38
C ALA A 72 -9.86 3.70 -31.68
N ASN A 73 -9.30 4.87 -31.35
CA ASN A 73 -8.07 4.98 -30.57
C ASN A 73 -8.42 5.14 -29.09
N CYS A 74 -7.72 4.41 -28.23
CA CYS A 74 -7.83 4.62 -26.79
C CYS A 74 -6.99 5.82 -26.41
N GLY A 75 -7.63 6.86 -25.88
CA GLY A 75 -6.98 8.11 -25.57
C GLY A 75 -7.73 8.88 -24.50
N ARG A 76 -7.36 10.15 -24.34
CA ARG A 76 -7.93 11.03 -23.33
C ARG A 76 -8.90 12.01 -23.97
N VAL A 77 -10.19 11.67 -23.95
CA VAL A 77 -11.26 12.59 -24.37
C VAL A 77 -11.74 13.33 -23.12
N ILE A 78 -11.78 14.66 -23.15
CA ILE A 78 -12.20 15.51 -22.02
C ILE A 78 -11.53 15.15 -20.68
N ASN A 79 -10.21 14.95 -20.71
CA ASN A 79 -9.41 14.57 -19.54
C ASN A 79 -9.75 13.19 -18.91
N MET A 80 -10.54 12.37 -19.59
CA MET A 80 -10.91 11.02 -19.17
C MET A 80 -10.50 9.99 -20.22
N MET A 81 -10.12 8.79 -19.79
CA MET A 81 -9.86 7.70 -20.74
C MET A 81 -11.16 7.31 -21.45
N SER A 82 -11.16 7.42 -22.77
CA SER A 82 -12.32 7.16 -23.61
C SER A 82 -11.87 6.84 -25.04
N TRP A 83 -12.85 6.51 -25.87
CA TRP A 83 -12.65 6.15 -27.26
C TRP A 83 -12.73 7.38 -28.17
N GLU A 84 -11.67 7.63 -28.92
CA GLU A 84 -11.68 8.53 -30.08
C GLU A 84 -12.07 7.71 -31.31
N VAL A 85 -13.36 7.78 -31.67
CA VAL A 85 -13.91 7.05 -32.83
C VAL A 85 -13.34 7.62 -34.11
N THR A 86 -12.75 6.78 -34.94
CA THR A 86 -12.27 7.17 -36.27
C THR A 86 -13.33 6.91 -37.33
N GLU A 87 -13.21 7.56 -38.49
CA GLU A 87 -14.07 7.29 -39.64
C GLU A 87 -13.75 5.95 -40.31
N ASN A 88 -12.64 5.31 -39.95
CA ASN A 88 -12.24 4.04 -40.56
C ASN A 88 -13.15 2.89 -40.09
N PRO A 89 -13.69 2.09 -41.02
CA PRO A 89 -14.36 0.85 -40.65
C PRO A 89 -13.34 -0.12 -40.04
N CYS A 90 -13.85 -1.10 -39.31
CA CYS A 90 -13.02 -2.21 -38.85
C CYS A 90 -12.50 -3.03 -40.04
N PRO A 91 -11.21 -3.44 -40.05
CA PRO A 91 -10.70 -4.33 -41.08
C PRO A 91 -11.47 -5.67 -41.03
N GLU A 92 -11.79 -6.20 -42.20
CA GLU A 92 -12.28 -7.58 -42.31
C GLU A 92 -11.21 -8.56 -41.80
N SER A 93 -11.66 -9.53 -40.99
CA SER A 93 -10.82 -10.49 -40.28
C SER A 93 -10.34 -11.63 -41.18
#